data_AF-A0AAJ0FPG4-F1
#
_entry.id   AF-A0AAJ0FPG4-F1
#
_cell.length_a   1.000
_cell.length_b   1.000
_cell.length_c   1.000
_cell.angle_alpha   90.00
_cell.angle_beta   90.00
_cell.angle_gamma   90.00
#
_symmetry.space_group_name_H-M   'P 1'
#
loop_
_entity.id
_entity.type
_entity.pdbx_description
1 polymer ?
#
loop_
_entity_poly.entity_id
_entity_poly.type
_entity_poly.pdbx_seq_one_letter_code
_entity_poly.pdbx_strand_id
1 'polypeptide(L)'
;MPINKPDAVWPEIDEQDSFKLTPYPNATPSAAAHVVKPNTRHADEMETNTSFGTTVTSVMNIRISRVVHGSHIGYEIPIDIANQGRDLATKLNQLISHELKIIRLIEACKDGFLMRRNSVHIAVASALLHLEDPESQPVNPAVYIHRSTYSEFLTCSLYVMSHLLPATSFISDHLPGIVAAETHWPTRSQTLFLRKACSKRAALAWFCAALALSVVVGVSAGIFSSDLKLGLGTGTGLLGVLGGVQSPEVYGIYGYTVVPCHLLTCGMGPLEEQVMGAGEFDHFICFGALHFLDRVTFNAVLSRIFMLARKSISFNIDDLDDFYLDMVRKKRVEFFLNTNHMQTLKDVALPMGWRVAYQSERQWLYRSPSTLSDVFGILVRFERI
;
A
#
# COMPACT_ATOMS: atom_id res chain seq x y z
N MET A 1 56.69 -8.99 -9.08
CA MET A 1 56.16 -8.27 -10.26
C MET A 1 54.99 -7.42 -9.78
N PRO A 2 55.04 -6.09 -9.87
CA PRO A 2 53.89 -5.27 -9.53
C PRO A 2 52.91 -5.24 -10.71
N ILE A 3 51.63 -5.49 -10.44
CA ILE A 3 50.55 -5.40 -11.43
C ILE A 3 49.99 -3.97 -11.32
N ASN A 4 50.20 -3.17 -12.37
CA ASN A 4 49.58 -1.85 -12.51
C ASN A 4 48.06 -2.01 -12.65
N LYS A 5 47.30 -1.24 -11.86
CA LYS A 5 45.88 -0.96 -12.11
C LYS A 5 45.77 0.22 -13.10
N PRO A 6 44.82 0.20 -14.05
CA PRO A 6 44.55 1.37 -14.88
C PRO A 6 43.58 2.32 -14.17
N ASP A 7 43.94 3.60 -14.13
CA ASP A 7 43.09 4.69 -13.66
C ASP A 7 42.02 4.99 -14.72
N ALA A 8 40.74 4.91 -14.33
CA ALA A 8 39.62 5.36 -15.14
C ALA A 8 39.29 6.82 -14.77
N VAL A 9 39.69 7.74 -15.63
CA VAL A 9 39.38 9.18 -15.53
C VAL A 9 38.03 9.45 -16.19
N TRP A 10 37.11 10.10 -15.46
CA TRP A 10 35.83 10.60 -15.97
C TRP A 10 35.95 12.10 -16.31
N PRO A 11 35.26 12.61 -17.35
CA PRO A 11 35.29 14.03 -17.69
C PRO A 11 34.32 14.85 -16.82
N GLU A 12 34.82 15.94 -16.24
CA GLU A 12 34.03 17.02 -15.63
C GLU A 12 33.24 17.77 -16.71
N ILE A 13 31.98 18.08 -16.42
CA ILE A 13 31.14 19.00 -17.21
C ILE A 13 30.76 20.15 -16.29
N ASP A 14 31.18 21.36 -16.68
CA ASP A 14 30.88 22.64 -16.03
C ASP A 14 29.38 22.96 -16.07
N GLU A 15 28.85 23.38 -14.91
CA GLU A 15 27.47 23.80 -14.72
C GLU A 15 27.43 25.32 -14.49
N GLN A 16 26.91 26.07 -15.46
CA GLN A 16 26.48 27.46 -15.27
C GLN A 16 25.19 27.70 -16.08
N ASP A 17 24.07 27.91 -15.38
CA ASP A 17 23.42 29.22 -15.43
C ASP A 17 22.24 29.33 -14.46
N SER A 18 22.23 30.46 -13.76
CA SER A 18 21.26 30.86 -12.74
C SER A 18 20.04 31.53 -13.34
N PHE A 19 18.84 31.24 -12.82
CA PHE A 19 17.68 32.13 -12.95
C PHE A 19 16.99 32.36 -11.59
N LYS A 20 16.96 33.63 -11.19
CA LYS A 20 16.16 34.19 -10.08
C LYS A 20 14.83 34.71 -10.61
N LEU A 21 13.72 34.43 -9.93
CA LEU A 21 12.55 35.32 -9.91
C LEU A 21 11.86 35.31 -8.53
N THR A 22 11.41 36.51 -8.15
CA THR A 22 10.92 37.00 -6.84
C THR A 22 9.42 36.79 -6.60
N PRO A 23 8.92 36.84 -5.34
CA PRO A 23 7.52 36.61 -4.99
C PRO A 23 6.72 37.90 -4.71
N TYR A 24 5.38 37.85 -4.80
CA TYR A 24 4.44 38.85 -4.25
C TYR A 24 3.00 38.27 -4.17
N PRO A 25 2.06 38.81 -3.36
CA PRO A 25 1.91 38.45 -1.94
C PRO A 25 0.47 38.03 -1.55
N ASN A 26 0.36 37.73 -0.25
CA ASN A 26 -0.81 37.46 0.58
C ASN A 26 -2.03 38.38 0.39
N ALA A 27 -3.22 37.83 0.65
CA ALA A 27 -4.41 38.57 1.07
C ALA A 27 -4.96 38.01 2.40
N THR A 28 -5.19 38.92 3.33
CA THR A 28 -5.63 38.81 4.73
C THR A 28 -7.16 38.59 4.83
N PRO A 29 -7.69 38.05 5.95
CA PRO A 29 -9.09 37.59 6.05
C PRO A 29 -10.06 38.65 6.61
N SER A 30 -11.35 38.51 6.31
CA SER A 30 -12.43 39.34 6.85
C SER A 30 -13.24 38.59 7.92
N ALA A 31 -13.43 39.26 9.05
CA ALA A 31 -14.43 39.02 10.10
C ALA A 31 -15.87 39.26 9.56
N ALA A 32 -17.01 39.07 10.26
CA ALA A 32 -17.31 38.95 11.68
C ALA A 32 -18.72 38.34 11.89
N ALA A 33 -18.98 38.01 13.15
CA ALA A 33 -20.18 37.52 13.83
C ALA A 33 -21.54 38.18 13.50
N HIS A 34 -22.63 37.43 13.76
CA HIS A 34 -23.88 37.99 14.30
C HIS A 34 -24.47 37.07 15.38
N VAL A 35 -24.69 37.68 16.55
CA VAL A 35 -25.35 37.14 17.75
C VAL A 35 -26.77 37.69 17.79
N VAL A 36 -27.77 36.84 18.05
CA VAL A 36 -29.12 37.25 18.45
C VAL A 36 -29.54 36.44 19.66
N LYS A 37 -29.96 37.15 20.72
CA LYS A 37 -30.45 36.64 22.00
C LYS A 37 -31.99 36.74 22.08
N PRO A 38 -32.62 36.11 23.09
CA PRO A 38 -33.95 35.50 22.98
C PRO A 38 -35.09 36.39 23.49
N ASN A 39 -36.32 35.97 23.20
CA ASN A 39 -37.52 36.58 23.78
C ASN A 39 -38.37 35.51 24.48
N THR A 40 -38.71 35.78 25.74
CA THR A 40 -39.60 35.01 26.62
C THR A 40 -40.95 35.73 26.72
N ARG A 41 -42.07 34.99 26.81
CA ARG A 41 -43.20 35.25 27.75
C ARG A 41 -44.36 34.22 27.67
N HIS A 42 -44.72 33.75 28.87
CA HIS A 42 -46.02 33.33 29.47
C HIS A 42 -46.88 32.15 28.94
N ALA A 43 -47.01 31.12 29.81
CA ALA A 43 -48.19 30.60 30.54
C ALA A 43 -49.60 30.90 29.97
N ASP A 44 -50.63 30.04 29.99
CA ASP A 44 -51.00 28.80 30.69
C ASP A 44 -52.00 28.03 29.77
N GLU A 45 -52.10 26.70 29.89
CA GLU A 45 -53.36 25.94 30.05
C GLU A 45 -53.21 24.45 29.74
N MET A 46 -53.95 23.68 30.51
CA MET A 46 -53.90 22.25 30.72
C MET A 46 -54.95 21.57 29.83
N GLU A 47 -54.51 20.82 28.81
CA GLU A 47 -55.32 19.77 28.20
C GLU A 47 -54.47 18.51 27.99
N THR A 48 -54.78 17.49 28.79
CA THR A 48 -54.37 16.12 28.58
C THR A 48 -55.07 15.55 27.35
N ASN A 49 -54.34 15.48 26.24
CA ASN A 49 -54.69 14.60 25.12
C ASN A 49 -53.42 13.85 24.68
N THR A 50 -53.50 12.53 24.79
CA THR A 50 -52.51 11.52 24.42
C THR A 50 -51.80 11.83 23.10
N SER A 51 -50.61 12.42 23.21
CA SER A 51 -49.67 12.50 22.10
C SER A 51 -49.06 11.12 21.87
N PHE A 52 -49.18 10.61 20.63
CA PHE A 52 -48.37 9.52 20.12
C PHE A 52 -46.94 9.68 20.62
N GLY A 53 -46.45 8.71 21.38
CA GLY A 53 -45.05 8.69 21.79
C GLY A 53 -44.20 8.76 20.54
N THR A 54 -43.55 9.90 20.31
CA THR A 54 -42.46 10.01 19.36
C THR A 54 -41.38 9.08 19.89
N THR A 55 -41.37 7.86 19.37
CA THR A 55 -40.27 6.92 19.56
C THR A 55 -39.04 7.67 19.07
N VAL A 56 -38.24 8.19 20.00
CA VAL A 56 -36.96 8.81 19.68
C VAL A 56 -36.12 7.67 19.14
N THR A 57 -36.12 7.50 17.81
CA THR A 57 -35.23 6.58 17.13
C THR A 57 -33.83 7.12 17.37
N SER A 58 -33.11 6.49 18.28
CA SER A 58 -31.73 6.83 18.51
C SER A 58 -30.96 6.42 17.25
N VAL A 59 -30.36 7.41 16.58
CA VAL A 59 -29.58 7.23 15.36
C VAL A 59 -28.11 7.29 15.73
N MET A 60 -27.33 6.29 15.33
CA MET A 60 -25.88 6.26 15.46
C MET A 60 -25.23 6.64 14.12
N ASN A 61 -24.40 7.67 14.07
CA ASN A 61 -23.66 8.00 12.83
C ASN A 61 -22.36 7.21 12.77
N ILE A 62 -22.18 6.40 11.72
CA ILE A 62 -20.94 5.69 11.42
C ILE A 62 -20.20 6.44 10.30
N ARG A 63 -18.95 6.82 10.54
CA ARG A 63 -18.08 7.39 9.51
C ARG A 63 -17.25 6.28 8.85
N ILE A 64 -17.45 6.07 7.55
CA ILE A 64 -16.66 5.15 6.73
C ILE A 64 -15.75 5.96 5.84
N SER A 65 -14.44 5.72 5.93
CA SER A 65 -13.47 6.31 5.01
C SER A 65 -13.04 5.28 3.97
N ARG A 66 -13.05 5.67 2.70
CA ARG A 66 -12.52 4.89 1.58
C ARG A 66 -11.40 5.66 0.93
N VAL A 67 -10.28 5.00 0.65
CA VAL A 67 -9.21 5.57 -0.17
C VAL A 67 -9.47 5.21 -1.63
N VAL A 68 -9.75 6.21 -2.45
CA VAL A 68 -9.97 6.07 -3.89
C VAL A 68 -8.93 6.93 -4.60
N HIS A 69 -8.03 6.29 -5.36
CA HIS A 69 -6.93 6.98 -6.06
C HIS A 69 -6.07 7.89 -5.15
N GLY A 70 -5.79 7.44 -3.92
CA GLY A 70 -5.01 8.20 -2.93
C GLY A 70 -5.79 9.31 -2.21
N SER A 71 -7.05 9.55 -2.57
CA SER A 71 -7.93 10.50 -1.86
C SER A 71 -8.82 9.78 -0.86
N HIS A 72 -8.92 10.31 0.37
CA HIS A 72 -9.84 9.80 1.39
C HIS A 72 -11.23 10.39 1.17
N ILE A 73 -12.21 9.54 0.86
CA ILE A 73 -13.62 9.91 0.77
C ILE A 73 -14.30 9.39 2.03
N GLY A 74 -14.82 10.30 2.85
CA GLY A 74 -15.59 9.98 4.06
C GLY A 74 -17.09 9.96 3.78
N TYR A 75 -17.77 8.92 4.22
CA TYR A 75 -19.23 8.79 4.21
C TYR A 75 -19.72 8.76 5.65
N GLU A 76 -20.68 9.60 6.00
CA GLU A 76 -21.40 9.48 7.27
C GLU A 76 -22.72 8.77 7.02
N ILE A 77 -22.89 7.61 7.65
CA ILE A 77 -24.08 6.78 7.52
C ILE A 77 -24.83 6.79 8.85
N PRO A 78 -26.04 7.36 8.91
CA PRO A 78 -26.90 7.20 10.08
C PRO A 78 -27.35 5.74 10.17
N ILE A 79 -27.28 5.12 11.34
CA ILE A 79 -27.67 3.73 11.60
C ILE A 79 -28.76 3.71 12.67
N ASP A 80 -29.86 3.02 12.39
CA ASP A 80 -30.91 2.72 13.36
C ASP A 80 -30.38 1.81 14.47
N ILE A 81 -30.35 2.30 15.70
CA ILE A 81 -29.84 1.56 16.86
C ILE A 81 -30.70 0.31 17.15
N ALA A 82 -31.99 0.31 16.81
CA ALA A 82 -32.84 -0.86 17.03
C ALA A 82 -32.52 -2.01 16.05
N ASN A 83 -31.91 -1.71 14.90
CA ASN A 83 -31.69 -2.65 13.79
C ASN A 83 -30.28 -2.56 13.20
N GLN A 84 -29.26 -2.25 14.01
CA GLN A 84 -27.92 -1.85 13.56
C GLN A 84 -27.36 -2.75 12.47
N GLY A 85 -27.41 -4.08 12.64
CA GLY A 85 -26.86 -5.01 11.66
C GLY A 85 -27.55 -4.98 10.31
N ARG A 86 -28.89 -4.98 10.29
CA ARG A 86 -29.67 -4.97 9.04
C ARG A 86 -29.59 -3.61 8.35
N ASP A 87 -29.67 -2.52 9.11
CA ASP A 87 -29.61 -1.17 8.57
C ASP A 87 -28.21 -0.84 8.02
N LEU A 88 -27.16 -1.18 8.76
CA LEU A 88 -25.77 -1.04 8.31
C LEU A 88 -25.51 -1.86 7.05
N ALA A 89 -25.92 -3.12 7.02
CA ALA A 89 -25.72 -3.95 5.82
C ALA A 89 -26.50 -3.42 4.61
N THR A 90 -27.71 -2.90 4.81
CA THR A 90 -28.52 -2.31 3.75
C THR A 90 -27.88 -1.03 3.21
N LYS A 91 -27.44 -0.14 4.09
CA LYS A 91 -26.80 1.13 3.72
C LYS A 91 -25.41 0.94 3.12
N LEU A 92 -24.63 -0.02 3.62
CA LEU A 92 -23.39 -0.45 2.96
C LEU A 92 -23.70 -1.01 1.57
N ASN A 93 -24.70 -1.89 1.40
CA ASN A 93 -25.08 -2.37 0.07
C ASN A 93 -25.57 -1.26 -0.84
N GLN A 94 -26.26 -0.24 -0.32
CA GLN A 94 -26.66 0.95 -1.08
C GLN A 94 -25.45 1.77 -1.52
N LEU A 95 -24.52 2.08 -0.61
CA LEU A 95 -23.29 2.80 -0.94
C LEU A 95 -22.45 2.05 -1.96
N ILE A 96 -22.29 0.75 -1.76
CA ILE A 96 -21.56 -0.07 -2.72
C ILE A 96 -22.36 -0.01 -4.03
N SER A 97 -23.69 -0.17 -4.04
CA SER A 97 -24.51 -0.29 -5.28
C SER A 97 -24.74 1.00 -6.07
N HIS A 98 -24.59 2.16 -5.46
CA HIS A 98 -24.62 3.47 -6.12
C HIS A 98 -23.36 3.75 -6.97
N GLU A 99 -22.32 2.93 -6.75
CA GLU A 99 -21.25 2.58 -7.68
C GLU A 99 -21.71 2.46 -9.14
N LEU A 100 -21.33 3.39 -10.04
CA LEU A 100 -21.52 3.23 -11.49
C LEU A 100 -21.15 1.78 -11.88
N LYS A 101 -22.12 1.03 -12.42
CA LYS A 101 -21.99 -0.41 -12.72
C LYS A 101 -20.71 -0.73 -13.52
N ILE A 102 -20.26 0.22 -14.34
CA ILE A 102 -19.05 0.13 -15.16
C ILE A 102 -17.78 0.18 -14.31
N ILE A 103 -17.66 1.11 -13.36
CA ILE A 103 -16.48 1.22 -12.49
C ILE A 103 -16.34 -0.05 -11.65
N ARG A 104 -17.46 -0.56 -11.12
CA ARG A 104 -17.48 -1.84 -10.40
C ARG A 104 -17.11 -3.03 -11.27
N LEU A 105 -17.54 -3.08 -12.52
CA LEU A 105 -17.15 -4.14 -13.44
C LEU A 105 -15.64 -4.10 -13.68
N ILE A 106 -15.07 -2.91 -13.90
CA ILE A 106 -13.62 -2.73 -14.09
C ILE A 106 -12.87 -3.11 -12.81
N GLU A 107 -13.30 -2.65 -11.65
CA GLU A 107 -12.69 -3.01 -10.36
C GLU A 107 -12.81 -4.51 -10.06
N ALA A 108 -13.96 -5.14 -10.34
CA ALA A 108 -14.16 -6.57 -10.17
C ALA A 108 -13.32 -7.39 -11.16
N CYS A 109 -13.20 -6.93 -12.41
CA CYS A 109 -12.29 -7.52 -13.39
C CYS A 109 -10.84 -7.39 -12.92
N LYS A 110 -10.44 -6.22 -12.42
CA LYS A 110 -9.10 -5.97 -11.89
C LYS A 110 -8.82 -6.81 -10.64
N ASP A 111 -9.77 -6.91 -9.72
CA ASP A 111 -9.65 -7.73 -8.51
C ASP A 111 -9.62 -9.21 -8.83
N GLY A 112 -10.47 -9.69 -9.75
CA GLY A 112 -10.45 -11.07 -10.23
C GLY A 112 -9.15 -11.39 -10.96
N PHE A 113 -8.66 -10.44 -11.76
CA PHE A 113 -7.40 -10.54 -12.48
C PHE A 113 -6.19 -10.59 -11.52
N LEU A 114 -6.19 -9.75 -10.50
CA LEU A 114 -5.16 -9.71 -9.45
C LEU A 114 -5.38 -10.76 -8.34
N MET A 115 -6.41 -11.60 -8.48
CA MET A 115 -6.81 -12.62 -7.49
C MET A 115 -7.04 -12.04 -6.08
N ARG A 116 -7.41 -10.75 -6.01
CA ARG A 116 -7.66 -10.02 -4.78
C ARG A 116 -9.10 -10.23 -4.37
N ARG A 117 -9.27 -10.76 -3.16
CA ARG A 117 -10.57 -10.86 -2.50
C ARG A 117 -10.58 -9.89 -1.33
N ASN A 118 -11.73 -9.25 -1.07
CA ASN A 118 -11.91 -8.53 0.18
C ASN A 118 -11.90 -9.55 1.31
N SER A 119 -11.00 -9.37 2.27
CA SER A 119 -10.96 -10.11 3.52
C SER A 119 -11.30 -9.18 4.67
N VAL A 120 -12.06 -9.69 5.61
CA VAL A 120 -12.34 -9.01 6.88
C VAL A 120 -11.25 -9.39 7.86
N HIS A 121 -10.60 -8.37 8.42
CA HIS A 121 -9.63 -8.54 9.49
C HIS A 121 -10.15 -7.83 10.75
N ILE A 122 -9.94 -8.48 11.89
CA ILE A 122 -10.14 -7.92 13.21
C ILE A 122 -8.79 -7.36 13.65
N ALA A 123 -8.68 -6.05 13.75
CA ALA A 123 -7.50 -5.37 14.29
C ALA A 123 -7.73 -5.02 15.76
N VAL A 124 -6.66 -5.10 16.56
CA VAL A 124 -6.60 -4.43 17.86
C VAL A 124 -5.86 -3.12 17.65
N ALA A 125 -6.58 -2.02 17.85
CA ALA A 125 -6.09 -0.66 17.74
C ALA A 125 -5.88 -0.05 19.14
N SER A 126 -4.86 0.80 19.26
CA SER A 126 -4.74 1.71 20.40
C SER A 126 -4.44 3.13 19.92
N ALA A 127 -4.93 4.12 20.66
CA ALA A 127 -4.49 5.50 20.46
C ALA A 127 -2.98 5.59 20.75
N LEU A 128 -2.27 6.35 19.93
CA LEU A 128 -0.85 6.65 20.15
C LEU A 128 -0.74 7.67 21.31
N LEU A 129 -0.86 7.20 22.55
CA LEU A 129 -0.85 8.03 23.76
C LEU A 129 0.56 8.52 24.16
N HIS A 130 1.57 8.36 23.31
CA HIS A 130 2.98 8.54 23.72
C HIS A 130 3.73 9.71 23.08
N LEU A 131 3.05 10.66 22.45
CA LEU A 131 3.66 11.97 22.20
C LEU A 131 3.44 12.84 23.44
N GLU A 132 4.54 13.24 24.09
CA GLU A 132 4.60 13.97 25.37
C GLU A 132 3.89 15.34 25.35
N ASP A 133 3.40 15.79 24.20
CA ASP A 133 2.64 17.01 24.07
C ASP A 133 1.25 16.74 23.44
N PRO A 134 0.17 16.70 24.25
CA PRO A 134 -1.19 16.49 23.75
C PRO A 134 -1.67 17.65 22.86
N GLU A 135 -1.03 18.83 22.92
CA GLU A 135 -1.37 19.97 22.06
C GLU A 135 -0.68 19.90 20.69
N SER A 136 0.35 19.06 20.53
CA SER A 136 1.07 18.91 19.26
C SER A 136 0.50 17.81 18.35
N GLN A 137 -0.59 17.14 18.76
CA GLN A 137 -1.17 16.09 17.92
C GLN A 137 -1.88 16.72 16.71
N PRO A 138 -1.65 16.19 15.49
CA PRO A 138 -2.43 16.61 14.33
C PRO A 138 -3.93 16.33 14.61
N VAL A 139 -4.81 17.13 13.99
CA VAL A 139 -6.28 17.09 14.12
C VAL A 139 -6.90 15.68 13.92
N ASN A 140 -6.13 14.72 13.38
CA ASN A 140 -6.48 13.32 13.28
C ASN A 140 -5.52 12.46 14.12
N PRO A 141 -5.95 11.90 15.28
CA PRO A 141 -5.08 11.07 16.11
C PRO A 141 -4.61 9.84 15.34
N ALA A 142 -3.29 9.62 15.31
CA ALA A 142 -2.72 8.41 14.72
C ALA A 142 -3.10 7.20 15.59
N VAL A 143 -3.61 6.15 14.94
CA VAL A 143 -4.02 4.91 15.61
C VAL A 143 -3.03 3.81 15.21
N TYR A 144 -2.44 3.13 16.21
CA TYR A 144 -1.54 2.02 15.96
C TYR A 144 -2.32 0.70 15.93
N ILE A 145 -2.15 -0.08 14.87
CA ILE A 145 -2.73 -1.43 14.75
C ILE A 145 -1.71 -2.43 15.28
N HIS A 146 -1.92 -2.94 16.49
CA HIS A 146 -1.02 -3.89 17.16
C HIS A 146 -1.02 -5.27 16.53
N ARG A 147 -2.22 -5.76 16.20
CA ARG A 147 -2.43 -7.13 15.72
C ARG A 147 -3.64 -7.14 14.82
N SER A 148 -3.50 -7.78 13.65
CA SER A 148 -4.64 -8.06 12.77
C SER A 148 -4.82 -9.57 12.63
N THR A 149 -6.03 -10.06 12.86
CA THR A 149 -6.39 -11.47 12.70
C THR A 149 -7.39 -11.58 11.55
N TYR A 150 -7.10 -12.46 10.58
CA TYR A 150 -8.04 -12.77 9.50
C TYR A 150 -9.25 -13.50 10.06
N SER A 151 -10.47 -13.04 9.72
CA SER A 151 -11.70 -13.73 10.07
C SER A 151 -12.28 -14.39 8.83
N GLU A 152 -12.13 -15.71 8.70
CA GLU A 152 -12.72 -16.47 7.60
C GLU A 152 -14.25 -16.37 7.61
N PHE A 153 -14.85 -16.45 8.78
CA PHE A 153 -16.30 -16.38 8.95
C PHE A 153 -16.88 -15.05 8.46
N LEU A 154 -16.32 -13.92 8.91
CA LEU A 154 -16.75 -12.59 8.47
C LEU A 154 -16.38 -12.32 7.01
N THR A 155 -15.27 -12.88 6.53
CA THR A 155 -14.92 -12.79 5.11
C THR A 155 -15.95 -13.53 4.26
N CYS A 156 -16.37 -14.72 4.65
CA CYS A 156 -17.39 -15.48 3.93
C CYS A 156 -18.75 -14.77 3.91
N SER A 157 -19.15 -14.11 5.00
CA SER A 157 -20.43 -13.40 5.06
C SER A 157 -20.52 -12.18 4.13
N LEU A 158 -19.39 -11.60 3.71
CA LEU A 158 -19.38 -10.58 2.65
C LEU A 158 -19.86 -11.10 1.30
N TYR A 159 -19.72 -12.40 1.05
CA TYR A 159 -19.99 -13.01 -0.26
C TYR A 159 -21.25 -13.87 -0.28
N VAL A 160 -21.71 -14.33 0.89
CA VAL A 160 -22.86 -15.21 1.00
C VAL A 160 -23.89 -14.56 1.92
N MET A 161 -24.96 -14.04 1.31
CA MET A 161 -25.97 -13.23 2.01
C MET A 161 -26.63 -13.98 3.19
N SER A 162 -26.76 -15.31 3.10
CA SER A 162 -27.31 -16.14 4.18
C SER A 162 -26.47 -16.12 5.46
N HIS A 163 -25.18 -15.76 5.39
CA HIS A 163 -24.29 -15.69 6.54
C HIS A 163 -24.24 -14.30 7.19
N LEU A 164 -24.95 -13.31 6.66
CA LEU A 164 -24.92 -11.94 7.16
C LEU A 164 -25.52 -11.81 8.57
N LEU A 165 -26.63 -12.52 8.82
CA LEU A 165 -27.28 -12.51 10.13
C LEU A 165 -26.37 -13.10 11.23
N PRO A 166 -25.82 -14.33 11.09
CA PRO A 166 -24.91 -14.85 12.09
C PRO A 166 -23.56 -14.10 12.14
N ALA A 167 -23.13 -13.40 11.08
CA ALA A 167 -22.01 -12.47 11.15
C ALA A 167 -22.28 -11.26 12.06
N THR A 168 -23.50 -10.74 12.03
CA THR A 168 -23.91 -9.65 12.93
C THR A 168 -23.87 -10.12 14.39
N SER A 169 -24.42 -11.30 14.68
CA SER A 169 -24.36 -11.90 16.02
C SER A 169 -22.91 -12.12 16.44
N PHE A 170 -22.05 -12.67 15.57
CA PHE A 170 -20.63 -12.85 15.86
C PHE A 170 -19.94 -11.55 16.26
N ILE A 171 -20.20 -10.44 15.55
CA ILE A 171 -19.65 -9.13 15.87
C ILE A 171 -20.13 -8.67 17.25
N SER A 172 -21.43 -8.79 17.52
CA SER A 172 -22.03 -8.43 18.81
C SER A 172 -21.43 -9.23 19.97
N ASP A 173 -21.21 -10.53 19.77
CA ASP A 173 -20.80 -11.45 20.82
C ASP A 173 -19.28 -11.41 21.07
N HIS A 174 -18.47 -11.17 20.02
CA HIS A 174 -17.01 -11.34 20.09
C HIS A 174 -16.22 -10.03 19.99
N LEU A 175 -16.84 -8.92 19.62
CA LEU A 175 -16.17 -7.62 19.47
C LEU A 175 -16.82 -6.58 20.40
N PRO A 176 -16.83 -6.80 21.73
CA PRO A 176 -17.39 -5.84 22.68
C PRO A 176 -16.62 -4.52 22.59
N GLY A 177 -17.35 -3.40 22.42
CA GLY A 177 -16.76 -2.07 22.43
C GLY A 177 -16.33 -1.48 21.08
N ILE A 178 -16.67 -2.09 19.93
CA ILE A 178 -16.55 -1.40 18.62
C ILE A 178 -17.45 -0.15 18.55
N VAL A 179 -18.51 -0.14 19.35
CA VAL A 179 -19.55 0.90 19.37
C VAL A 179 -19.74 1.38 20.81
N ALA A 180 -18.76 2.12 21.35
CA ALA A 180 -19.02 2.99 22.49
C ALA A 180 -19.07 4.42 21.93
N ALA A 181 -20.27 5.03 21.95
CA ALA A 181 -20.45 6.45 21.64
C ALA A 181 -19.87 7.37 22.73
N GLU A 182 -19.24 6.80 23.76
CA GLU A 182 -18.64 7.53 24.86
C GLU A 182 -17.24 8.01 24.50
N THR A 183 -16.96 9.27 24.81
CA THR A 183 -15.77 10.06 24.43
C THR A 183 -14.44 9.56 25.00
N HIS A 184 -14.43 8.44 25.72
CA HIS A 184 -13.26 7.89 26.35
C HIS A 184 -12.83 6.64 25.59
N TRP A 185 -11.91 6.81 24.63
CA TRP A 185 -11.31 5.67 23.94
C TRP A 185 -10.66 4.74 24.97
N PRO A 186 -11.12 3.49 25.13
CA PRO A 186 -10.45 2.55 26.00
C PRO A 186 -9.03 2.29 25.47
N THR A 187 -8.12 1.94 26.38
CA THR A 187 -6.69 1.68 26.10
C THR A 187 -6.45 0.64 24.99
N ARG A 188 -7.44 -0.19 24.66
CA ARG A 188 -7.45 -1.06 23.47
C ARG A 188 -8.87 -1.18 22.91
N SER A 189 -9.06 -0.81 21.65
CA SER A 189 -10.29 -1.06 20.91
C SER A 189 -10.04 -2.11 19.85
N GLN A 190 -10.98 -3.04 19.69
CA GLN A 190 -10.99 -3.89 18.49
C GLN A 190 -11.66 -3.10 17.37
N THR A 191 -11.23 -3.30 16.13
CA THR A 191 -11.85 -2.67 14.96
C THR A 191 -11.87 -3.66 13.82
N LEU A 192 -12.91 -3.56 12.99
CA LEU A 192 -12.98 -4.30 11.74
C LEU A 192 -12.42 -3.45 10.62
N PHE A 193 -11.62 -4.06 9.76
CA PHE A 193 -11.21 -3.41 8.53
C PHE A 193 -11.23 -4.39 7.37
N LEU A 194 -11.47 -3.85 6.19
CA LEU A 194 -11.42 -4.58 4.92
C LEU A 194 -10.03 -4.47 4.34
N ARG A 195 -9.43 -5.60 4.00
CA ARG A 195 -8.16 -5.68 3.30
C ARG A 195 -8.37 -6.42 1.98
N LYS A 196 -7.61 -6.07 0.95
CA LYS A 196 -7.48 -6.90 -0.25
C LYS A 196 -6.44 -7.99 0.04
N ALA A 197 -6.86 -9.24 0.12
CA ALA A 197 -5.98 -10.40 0.29
C ALA A 197 -5.93 -11.23 -1.00
N CYS A 198 -4.75 -11.75 -1.34
CA CYS A 198 -4.60 -12.68 -2.45
C CYS A 198 -5.14 -14.06 -2.04
N SER A 199 -6.16 -14.53 -2.76
CA SER A 199 -6.75 -15.86 -2.49
C SER A 199 -5.95 -16.94 -3.20
N LYS A 200 -5.30 -17.84 -2.45
CA LYS A 200 -4.55 -18.99 -3.02
C LYS A 200 -5.41 -19.84 -3.96
N ARG A 201 -6.70 -20.01 -3.64
CA ARG A 201 -7.64 -20.77 -4.47
C ARG A 201 -7.98 -20.03 -5.76
N ALA A 202 -8.21 -18.72 -5.68
CA ALA A 202 -8.40 -17.91 -6.89
C ALA A 202 -7.11 -17.88 -7.72
N ALA A 203 -5.96 -17.89 -7.04
CA ALA A 203 -4.65 -17.92 -7.65
C ALA A 203 -4.46 -19.17 -8.52
N LEU A 204 -4.72 -20.33 -7.91
CA LEU A 204 -4.68 -21.60 -8.59
C LEU A 204 -5.73 -21.70 -9.71
N ALA A 205 -6.98 -21.30 -9.45
CA ALA A 205 -8.05 -21.40 -10.42
C ALA A 205 -7.76 -20.59 -11.69
N TRP A 206 -7.26 -19.37 -11.53
CA TRP A 206 -6.88 -18.54 -12.66
C TRP A 206 -5.63 -19.07 -13.36
N PHE A 207 -4.64 -19.59 -12.63
CA PHE A 207 -3.48 -20.24 -13.27
C PHE A 207 -3.92 -21.41 -14.14
N CYS A 208 -4.83 -22.24 -13.66
CA CYS A 208 -5.43 -23.32 -14.44
C CYS A 208 -6.19 -22.78 -15.66
N ALA A 209 -6.94 -21.69 -15.52
CA ALA A 209 -7.65 -21.06 -16.63
C ALA A 209 -6.69 -20.49 -17.69
N ALA A 210 -5.62 -19.82 -17.27
CA ALA A 210 -4.58 -19.28 -18.15
C ALA A 210 -3.84 -20.40 -18.87
N LEU A 211 -3.52 -21.49 -18.18
CA LEU A 211 -2.91 -22.68 -18.79
C LEU A 211 -3.82 -23.31 -19.84
N ALA A 212 -5.10 -23.51 -19.49
CA ALA A 212 -6.08 -24.06 -20.43
C ALA A 212 -6.25 -23.18 -21.67
N LEU A 213 -6.38 -21.86 -21.47
CA LEU A 213 -6.48 -20.90 -22.57
C LEU A 213 -5.23 -20.90 -23.46
N SER A 214 -4.05 -20.95 -22.85
CA SER A 214 -2.76 -21.06 -23.54
C SER A 214 -2.70 -22.31 -24.43
N VAL A 215 -3.13 -23.47 -23.91
CA VAL A 215 -3.16 -24.72 -24.68
C VAL A 215 -4.13 -24.61 -25.87
N VAL A 216 -5.33 -24.07 -25.64
CA VAL A 216 -6.33 -23.88 -26.71
C VAL A 216 -5.77 -22.97 -27.80
N VAL A 217 -5.24 -21.80 -27.44
CA VAL A 217 -4.67 -20.85 -28.41
C VAL A 217 -3.47 -21.44 -29.14
N GLY A 218 -2.58 -22.14 -28.44
CA GLY A 218 -1.41 -22.77 -29.05
C GLY A 218 -1.77 -23.87 -30.05
N VAL A 219 -2.72 -24.75 -29.69
CA VAL A 219 -3.20 -25.80 -30.59
C VAL A 219 -3.90 -25.20 -31.80
N SER A 220 -4.78 -24.21 -31.61
CA SER A 220 -5.44 -23.52 -32.72
C SER A 220 -4.43 -22.86 -33.67
N ALA A 221 -3.47 -22.11 -33.14
CA ALA A 221 -2.41 -21.48 -33.94
C ALA A 221 -1.59 -22.51 -34.71
N GLY A 222 -1.26 -23.66 -34.11
CA GLY A 222 -0.56 -24.74 -34.77
C GLY A 222 -1.35 -25.37 -35.91
N ILE A 223 -2.67 -25.57 -35.73
CA ILE A 223 -3.55 -26.09 -36.79
C ILE A 223 -3.65 -25.09 -37.96
N PHE A 224 -3.85 -23.80 -37.68
CA PHE A 224 -3.99 -22.78 -38.73
C PHE A 224 -2.69 -22.52 -39.49
N SER A 225 -1.53 -22.62 -38.83
CA SER A 225 -0.22 -22.43 -39.45
C SER A 225 0.37 -23.70 -40.08
N SER A 226 -0.25 -24.86 -39.84
CA SER A 226 0.35 -26.18 -40.12
C SER A 226 1.73 -26.39 -39.48
N ASP A 227 2.05 -25.62 -38.42
CA ASP A 227 3.31 -25.71 -37.66
C ASP A 227 3.03 -25.83 -36.16
N LEU A 228 3.12 -27.07 -35.66
CA LEU A 228 2.91 -27.36 -34.24
C LEU A 228 3.94 -26.68 -33.34
N LYS A 229 5.17 -26.42 -33.81
CA LYS A 229 6.20 -25.71 -33.03
C LYS A 229 5.83 -24.25 -32.85
N LEU A 230 5.34 -23.60 -33.91
CA LEU A 230 4.82 -22.23 -33.83
C LEU A 230 3.60 -22.15 -32.89
N GLY A 231 2.71 -23.14 -32.96
CA GLY A 231 1.56 -23.27 -32.05
C GLY A 231 1.99 -23.38 -30.59
N LEU A 232 2.92 -24.28 -30.26
CA LEU A 232 3.47 -24.42 -28.91
C LEU A 232 4.19 -23.14 -28.43
N GLY A 233 4.94 -22.47 -29.31
CA GLY A 233 5.59 -21.18 -29.01
C GLY A 233 4.57 -20.09 -28.70
N THR A 234 3.47 -20.03 -29.45
CA THR A 234 2.39 -19.06 -29.23
C THR A 234 1.66 -19.31 -27.91
N GLY A 235 1.35 -20.57 -27.60
CA GLY A 235 0.72 -20.96 -26.33
C GLY A 235 1.60 -20.61 -25.13
N THR A 236 2.86 -21.05 -25.13
CA THR A 236 3.82 -20.75 -24.04
C THR A 236 4.07 -19.25 -23.89
N GLY A 237 4.14 -18.49 -24.99
CA GLY A 237 4.21 -17.03 -24.97
C GLY A 237 2.99 -16.39 -24.31
N LEU A 238 1.77 -16.84 -24.64
CA LEU A 238 0.55 -16.37 -23.99
C LEU A 238 0.51 -16.72 -22.51
N LEU A 239 0.93 -17.93 -22.11
CA LEU A 239 1.05 -18.30 -20.70
C LEU A 239 2.06 -17.42 -19.96
N GLY A 240 3.18 -17.08 -20.62
CA GLY A 240 4.18 -16.16 -20.08
C GLY A 240 3.65 -14.74 -19.90
N VAL A 241 2.90 -14.21 -20.86
CA VAL A 241 2.21 -12.91 -20.75
C VAL A 241 1.19 -12.96 -19.62
N LEU A 242 0.31 -13.95 -19.62
CA LEU A 242 -0.71 -14.13 -18.59
C LEU A 242 -0.05 -14.23 -17.21
N GLY A 243 0.90 -15.15 -17.02
CA GLY A 243 1.65 -15.32 -15.77
C GLY A 243 2.45 -14.08 -15.36
N GLY A 244 3.03 -13.35 -16.31
CA GLY A 244 3.79 -12.13 -16.08
C GLY A 244 2.93 -10.96 -15.63
N VAL A 245 1.72 -10.83 -16.18
CA VAL A 245 0.77 -9.80 -15.73
C VAL A 245 0.27 -10.09 -14.29
N GLN A 246 0.51 -11.30 -13.77
CA GLN A 246 0.26 -11.68 -12.36
C GLN A 246 1.46 -11.53 -11.44
N SER A 247 2.63 -11.21 -11.98
CA SER A 247 3.79 -10.87 -11.20
C SER A 247 3.93 -9.35 -11.18
N PRO A 248 3.08 -8.61 -10.42
CA PRO A 248 3.48 -7.25 -10.08
C PRO A 248 4.72 -7.26 -9.17
N GLU A 249 5.15 -8.39 -8.60
CA GLU A 249 6.32 -8.45 -7.71
C GLU A 249 7.08 -9.77 -7.80
N VAL A 250 8.12 -9.76 -8.63
CA VAL A 250 9.40 -10.42 -8.29
C VAL A 250 9.83 -9.88 -6.92
N TYR A 251 10.32 -10.75 -6.03
CA TYR A 251 10.88 -10.36 -4.73
C TYR A 251 11.77 -9.12 -4.88
N GLY A 252 11.29 -8.00 -4.37
CA GLY A 252 12.08 -6.84 -4.03
C GLY A 252 11.67 -6.50 -2.60
N ILE A 253 12.63 -6.35 -1.70
CA ILE A 253 12.30 -5.64 -0.46
C ILE A 253 11.97 -4.21 -0.88
N TYR A 254 10.68 -3.88 -0.97
CA TYR A 254 10.20 -2.54 -1.23
C TYR A 254 10.12 -1.80 0.11
N GLY A 255 10.98 -0.80 0.27
CA GLY A 255 10.80 0.22 1.30
C GLY A 255 9.49 0.96 1.00
N TYR A 256 8.55 0.88 1.94
CA TYR A 256 7.18 1.38 1.95
C TYR A 256 6.06 0.46 1.39
N THR A 257 5.57 -0.37 2.31
CA THR A 257 4.17 -0.70 2.65
C THR A 257 3.19 -1.19 1.56
N VAL A 258 2.78 -2.46 1.78
CA VAL A 258 1.59 -3.21 1.31
C VAL A 258 1.68 -3.92 -0.05
N VAL A 259 2.30 -5.11 -0.05
CA VAL A 259 1.82 -6.26 -0.84
C VAL A 259 1.94 -7.56 -0.03
N PRO A 260 0.88 -8.41 0.04
CA PRO A 260 0.97 -9.69 0.73
C PRO A 260 1.49 -10.79 -0.21
N CYS A 261 2.73 -11.20 -0.02
CA CYS A 261 3.28 -12.45 -0.57
C CYS A 261 3.23 -13.57 0.48
N HIS A 262 2.54 -14.67 0.15
CA HIS A 262 2.05 -15.68 1.09
C HIS A 262 2.93 -16.94 1.25
N LEU A 263 4.23 -16.85 1.00
CA LEU A 263 5.15 -18.00 1.15
C LEU A 263 6.49 -17.71 1.84
N LEU A 264 6.76 -16.48 2.25
CA LEU A 264 7.88 -16.14 3.15
C LEU A 264 7.33 -15.36 4.35
N THR A 265 7.99 -15.47 5.50
CA THR A 265 7.78 -14.59 6.65
C THR A 265 7.95 -13.14 6.20
N CYS A 266 6.84 -12.44 5.94
CA CYS A 266 6.85 -11.03 5.61
C CYS A 266 7.05 -10.24 6.90
N GLY A 267 8.27 -9.79 7.14
CA GLY A 267 8.55 -8.84 8.20
C GLY A 267 8.11 -7.44 7.77
N MET A 268 7.28 -6.79 8.60
CA MET A 268 6.91 -5.40 8.40
C MET A 268 7.86 -4.53 9.22
N GLY A 269 8.55 -3.60 8.56
CA GLY A 269 9.43 -2.63 9.20
C GLY A 269 10.38 -1.96 8.21
N PRO A 270 11.26 -1.08 8.70
CA PRO A 270 12.35 -0.49 7.91
C PRO A 270 13.24 -1.58 7.30
N LEU A 271 13.70 -1.36 6.06
CA LEU A 271 14.51 -2.32 5.30
C LEU A 271 15.75 -2.74 6.11
N GLU A 272 16.40 -1.78 6.74
CA GLU A 272 17.56 -1.95 7.58
C GLU A 272 17.29 -2.86 8.78
N GLU A 273 16.18 -2.69 9.50
CA GLU A 273 15.83 -3.57 10.62
C GLU A 273 15.56 -5.00 10.15
N GLN A 274 14.84 -5.14 9.04
CA GLN A 274 14.53 -6.45 8.46
C GLN A 274 15.79 -7.18 8.01
N VAL A 275 16.70 -6.50 7.32
CA VAL A 275 17.96 -7.08 6.85
C VAL A 275 18.88 -7.42 8.02
N MET A 276 18.94 -6.59 9.06
CA MET A 276 19.79 -6.86 10.23
C MET A 276 19.29 -8.06 11.03
N GLY A 277 17.98 -8.22 11.20
CA GLY A 277 17.36 -9.34 11.92
C GLY A 277 17.19 -10.62 11.10
N ALA A 278 17.42 -10.60 9.79
CA ALA A 278 17.18 -11.74 8.93
C ALA A 278 18.25 -12.84 9.04
N GLY A 279 17.82 -14.07 8.72
CA GLY A 279 18.69 -15.24 8.53
C GLY A 279 19.26 -15.34 7.11
N GLU A 280 19.93 -16.45 6.81
CA GLU A 280 20.55 -16.68 5.51
C GLU A 280 19.53 -17.00 4.41
N PHE A 281 19.82 -16.57 3.17
CA PHE A 281 19.00 -16.83 1.99
C PHE A 281 19.88 -17.26 0.81
N ASP A 282 19.34 -18.07 -0.12
CA ASP A 282 20.09 -18.42 -1.33
C ASP A 282 20.30 -17.22 -2.25
N HIS A 283 19.24 -16.43 -2.46
CA HIS A 283 19.25 -15.28 -3.35
C HIS A 283 18.65 -14.08 -2.63
N PHE A 284 19.34 -12.95 -2.69
CA PHE A 284 18.81 -11.68 -2.20
C PHE A 284 18.43 -10.79 -3.39
N ILE A 285 17.21 -10.26 -3.39
CA ILE A 285 16.72 -9.39 -4.46
C ILE A 285 16.06 -8.14 -3.87
N CYS A 286 16.49 -6.95 -4.30
CA CYS A 286 15.95 -5.68 -3.81
C CYS A 286 15.90 -4.64 -4.93
N PHE A 287 14.71 -4.13 -5.24
CA PHE A 287 14.53 -3.12 -6.27
C PHE A 287 13.80 -1.89 -5.74
N GLY A 288 14.27 -0.70 -6.10
CA GLY A 288 13.59 0.58 -5.85
C GLY A 288 13.49 0.99 -4.39
N ALA A 289 14.26 0.37 -3.49
CA ALA A 289 14.20 0.64 -2.05
C ALA A 289 15.50 1.18 -1.45
N LEU A 290 16.64 0.85 -2.06
CA LEU A 290 17.95 1.21 -1.50
C LEU A 290 18.17 2.72 -1.46
N HIS A 291 17.53 3.48 -2.36
CA HIS A 291 17.65 4.95 -2.39
C HIS A 291 17.01 5.65 -1.19
N PHE A 292 16.23 4.96 -0.35
CA PHE A 292 15.68 5.52 0.88
C PHE A 292 16.62 5.47 2.07
N LEU A 293 17.76 4.77 1.93
CA LEU A 293 18.74 4.67 2.99
C LEU A 293 19.68 5.90 2.93
N ASP A 294 20.15 6.35 4.09
CA ASP A 294 21.32 7.22 4.09
C ASP A 294 22.58 6.42 3.71
N ARG A 295 23.70 7.11 3.43
CA ARG A 295 24.94 6.46 2.98
C ARG A 295 25.51 5.45 4.00
N VAL A 296 25.39 5.73 5.30
CA VAL A 296 25.91 4.85 6.36
C VAL A 296 25.05 3.60 6.46
N THR A 297 23.73 3.78 6.49
CA THR A 297 22.77 2.68 6.56
C THR A 297 22.82 1.81 5.30
N PHE A 298 22.94 2.41 4.11
CA PHE A 298 23.13 1.69 2.85
C PHE A 298 24.34 0.75 2.89
N ASN A 299 25.49 1.23 3.34
CA ASN A 299 26.71 0.41 3.44
C ASN A 299 26.55 -0.73 4.45
N ALA A 300 25.93 -0.47 5.59
CA ALA A 300 25.66 -1.49 6.60
C ALA A 300 24.70 -2.56 6.06
N VAL A 301 23.61 -2.16 5.39
CA VAL A 301 22.63 -3.05 4.76
C VAL A 301 23.30 -3.88 3.67
N LEU A 302 24.07 -3.27 2.78
CA LEU A 302 24.77 -3.98 1.70
C LEU A 302 25.76 -5.01 2.25
N SER A 303 26.54 -4.64 3.27
CA SER A 303 27.47 -5.56 3.94
C SER A 303 26.72 -6.75 4.55
N ARG A 304 25.60 -6.50 5.22
CA ARG A 304 24.76 -7.54 5.81
C ARG A 304 24.17 -8.46 4.73
N ILE A 305 23.73 -7.91 3.60
CA ILE A 305 23.21 -8.69 2.47
C ILE A 305 24.27 -9.66 1.94
N PHE A 306 25.53 -9.22 1.81
CA PHE A 306 26.65 -10.09 1.43
C PHE A 306 26.92 -11.22 2.44
N MET A 307 26.65 -10.99 3.72
CA MET A 307 26.76 -12.02 4.75
C MET A 307 25.60 -13.03 4.71
N LEU A 308 24.38 -12.56 4.41
CA LEU A 308 23.18 -13.41 4.44
C LEU A 308 22.98 -14.21 3.14
N ALA A 309 23.41 -13.70 2.00
CA ALA A 309 23.20 -14.36 0.72
C ALA A 309 24.19 -15.52 0.50
N ARG A 310 23.69 -16.69 0.09
CA ARG A 310 24.52 -17.89 -0.13
C ARG A 310 24.95 -18.08 -1.58
N LYS A 311 24.19 -17.60 -2.55
CA LYS A 311 24.45 -17.84 -3.98
C LYS A 311 24.53 -16.55 -4.80
N SER A 312 23.52 -15.67 -4.71
CA SER A 312 23.54 -14.43 -5.49
C SER A 312 22.82 -13.27 -4.82
N ILE A 313 23.17 -12.06 -5.25
CA ILE A 313 22.52 -10.81 -4.85
C ILE A 313 22.14 -10.08 -6.14
N SER A 314 20.96 -9.48 -6.21
CA SER A 314 20.53 -8.68 -7.35
C SER A 314 19.78 -7.45 -6.86
N PHE A 315 20.20 -6.27 -7.30
CA PHE A 315 19.48 -5.04 -6.98
C PHE A 315 19.65 -3.99 -8.06
N ASN A 316 18.75 -3.00 -8.07
CA ASN A 316 18.95 -1.79 -8.86
C ASN A 316 19.35 -0.63 -7.94
N ILE A 317 20.19 0.25 -8.46
CA ILE A 317 20.51 1.55 -7.85
C ILE A 317 19.96 2.63 -8.76
N ASP A 318 19.09 3.46 -8.21
CA ASP A 318 18.54 4.61 -8.92
C ASP A 318 19.62 5.70 -8.96
N ASP A 319 19.89 6.21 -10.17
CA ASP A 319 20.76 7.35 -10.41
C ASP A 319 19.92 8.63 -10.33
N LEU A 320 19.78 9.13 -9.11
CA LEU A 320 18.99 10.31 -8.78
C LEU A 320 19.84 11.56 -8.95
N ASP A 321 19.51 12.41 -9.93
CA ASP A 321 20.21 13.69 -10.11
C ASP A 321 19.91 14.69 -8.97
N ASP A 322 20.78 15.70 -8.83
CA ASP A 322 20.64 16.71 -7.78
C ASP A 322 19.33 17.51 -7.91
N PHE A 323 18.87 17.71 -9.15
CA PHE A 323 17.59 18.36 -9.42
C PHE A 323 16.41 17.58 -8.81
N TYR A 324 16.36 16.26 -9.01
CA TYR A 324 15.36 15.38 -8.41
C TYR A 324 15.44 15.43 -6.88
N LEU A 325 16.64 15.30 -6.31
CA LEU A 325 16.84 15.31 -4.87
C LEU A 325 16.37 16.63 -4.25
N ASP A 326 16.69 17.76 -4.88
CA ASP A 326 16.26 19.09 -4.43
C ASP A 326 14.74 19.29 -4.55
N MET A 327 14.12 18.77 -5.61
CA MET A 327 12.67 18.80 -5.76
C MET A 327 11.96 17.96 -4.70
N VAL A 328 12.50 16.80 -4.34
CA VAL A 328 11.97 15.95 -3.26
C VAL A 328 12.12 16.66 -1.90
N ARG A 329 13.30 17.23 -1.61
CA ARG A 329 13.56 18.02 -0.38
C ARG A 329 12.59 19.21 -0.24
N LYS A 330 12.31 19.93 -1.33
CA LYS A 330 11.40 21.08 -1.34
C LYS A 330 9.93 20.70 -1.16
N LYS A 331 9.51 19.52 -1.65
CA LYS A 331 8.10 19.12 -1.72
C LYS A 331 7.59 18.37 -0.48
N ARG A 332 8.45 17.85 0.40
CA ARG A 332 8.00 16.95 1.47
C ARG A 332 8.44 17.38 2.86
N VAL A 333 7.55 17.05 3.80
CA VAL A 333 7.76 16.99 5.25
C VAL A 333 8.94 16.05 5.54
N GLU A 334 9.75 16.40 6.55
CA GLU A 334 11.08 15.90 6.99
C GLU A 334 11.38 14.37 6.97
N PHE A 335 10.44 13.52 6.55
CA PHE A 335 10.47 12.07 6.75
C PHE A 335 10.94 11.23 5.55
N PHE A 336 11.26 11.82 4.40
CA PHE A 336 11.69 11.08 3.21
C PHE A 336 13.08 11.52 2.76
N LEU A 337 14.09 10.75 3.13
CA LEU A 337 15.45 10.92 2.63
C LEU A 337 15.61 10.05 1.38
N ASN A 338 15.83 10.69 0.23
CA ASN A 338 16.31 10.02 -0.96
C ASN A 338 17.81 10.30 -1.09
N THR A 339 18.61 9.26 -1.34
CA THR A 339 20.06 9.35 -1.49
C THR A 339 20.48 8.70 -2.81
N ASN A 340 21.32 9.38 -3.59
CA ASN A 340 21.99 8.76 -4.73
C ASN A 340 23.18 7.92 -4.23
N HIS A 341 23.12 6.61 -4.45
CA HIS A 341 24.15 5.65 -4.03
C HIS A 341 25.08 5.20 -5.17
N MET A 342 24.99 5.81 -6.36
CA MET A 342 25.81 5.44 -7.51
C MET A 342 27.31 5.51 -7.21
N GLN A 343 27.75 6.56 -6.54
CA GLN A 343 29.16 6.70 -6.16
C GLN A 343 29.54 5.67 -5.09
N THR A 344 28.71 5.51 -4.06
CA THR A 344 28.95 4.52 -3.01
C THR A 344 29.09 3.11 -3.57
N LEU A 345 28.22 2.71 -4.51
CA LEU A 345 28.31 1.40 -5.16
C LEU A 345 29.61 1.21 -5.94
N LYS A 346 30.11 2.24 -6.62
CA LYS A 346 31.41 2.20 -7.34
C LYS A 346 32.58 2.00 -6.38
N ASP A 347 32.47 2.56 -5.17
CA ASP A 347 33.52 2.54 -4.17
C ASP A 347 33.47 1.30 -3.25
N VAL A 348 32.41 0.50 -3.33
CA VAL A 348 32.25 -0.72 -2.50
C VAL A 348 33.30 -1.76 -2.87
N ALA A 349 34.16 -2.10 -1.91
CA ALA A 349 35.02 -3.26 -1.99
C ALA A 349 34.20 -4.55 -1.82
N LEU A 350 34.34 -5.49 -2.75
CA LEU A 350 33.63 -6.76 -2.67
C LEU A 350 34.26 -7.69 -1.62
N PRO A 351 33.46 -8.33 -0.75
CA PRO A 351 33.97 -9.35 0.15
C PRO A 351 34.60 -10.53 -0.60
N MET A 352 35.57 -11.20 0.02
CA MET A 352 36.18 -12.39 -0.58
C MET A 352 35.14 -13.46 -0.91
N GLY A 353 35.29 -14.09 -2.08
CA GLY A 353 34.36 -15.10 -2.58
C GLY A 353 33.13 -14.54 -3.30
N TRP A 354 33.11 -13.24 -3.62
CA TRP A 354 32.07 -12.63 -4.46
C TRP A 354 32.65 -12.02 -5.73
N ARG A 355 31.86 -12.03 -6.81
CA ARG A 355 32.16 -11.34 -8.07
C ARG A 355 30.93 -10.61 -8.61
N VAL A 356 31.15 -9.55 -9.40
CA VAL A 356 30.10 -8.98 -10.25
C VAL A 356 29.86 -9.95 -11.40
N ALA A 357 28.68 -10.57 -11.43
CA ALA A 357 28.29 -11.47 -12.51
C ALA A 357 27.62 -10.71 -13.66
N TYR A 358 26.93 -9.62 -13.34
CA TYR A 358 26.29 -8.76 -14.33
C TYR A 358 26.18 -7.33 -13.78
N GLN A 359 26.40 -6.36 -14.65
CA GLN A 359 26.14 -4.95 -14.39
C GLN A 359 25.62 -4.34 -15.69
N SER A 360 24.42 -3.78 -15.65
CA SER A 360 23.87 -3.07 -16.80
C SER A 360 24.56 -1.72 -16.98
N GLU A 361 24.49 -1.21 -18.20
CA GLU A 361 24.69 0.22 -18.42
C GLU A 361 23.60 1.03 -17.71
N ARG A 362 23.82 2.35 -17.62
CA ARG A 362 22.81 3.30 -17.15
C ARG A 362 21.60 3.23 -18.06
N GLN A 363 20.45 2.83 -17.52
CA GLN A 363 19.21 2.66 -18.26
C GLN A 363 18.12 3.56 -17.68
N TRP A 364 17.21 3.99 -18.54
CA TRP A 364 15.99 4.68 -18.12
C TRP A 364 15.09 3.70 -17.36
N LEU A 365 14.60 4.10 -16.18
CA LEU A 365 13.73 3.26 -15.35
C LEU A 365 12.28 3.74 -15.42
N TYR A 366 12.04 4.99 -15.05
CA TYR A 366 10.69 5.57 -15.02
C TYR A 366 10.74 7.09 -15.02
N ARG A 367 9.61 7.72 -15.35
CA ARG A 367 9.40 9.15 -15.12
C ARG A 367 8.71 9.37 -13.79
N SER A 368 9.35 10.11 -12.89
CA SER A 368 8.81 10.40 -11.56
C SER A 368 7.45 11.11 -11.66
N PRO A 369 6.37 10.59 -11.06
CA PRO A 369 5.06 11.23 -11.12
C PRO A 369 5.03 12.54 -10.31
N SER A 370 5.92 12.68 -9.32
CA SER A 370 5.93 13.83 -8.41
C SER A 370 6.81 14.97 -8.93
N THR A 371 7.96 14.66 -9.52
CA THR A 371 8.92 15.66 -10.02
C THR A 371 8.86 15.83 -11.53
N LEU A 372 8.26 14.88 -12.25
CA LEU A 372 8.29 14.77 -13.71
C LEU A 372 9.69 14.60 -14.31
N SER A 373 10.71 14.36 -13.47
CA SER A 373 12.07 14.03 -13.89
C SER A 373 12.16 12.59 -14.36
N ASP A 374 13.01 12.33 -15.35
CA ASP A 374 13.36 10.97 -15.76
C ASP A 374 14.38 10.38 -14.79
N VAL A 375 14.05 9.23 -14.21
CA VAL A 375 14.91 8.49 -13.30
C VAL A 375 15.61 7.39 -14.08
N PHE A 376 16.93 7.39 -14.00
CA PHE A 376 17.79 6.36 -14.56
C PHE A 376 18.30 5.46 -13.44
N GLY A 377 18.94 4.37 -13.79
CA GLY A 377 19.65 3.54 -12.82
C GLY A 377 20.43 2.42 -13.48
N ILE A 378 21.02 1.59 -12.64
CA ILE A 378 21.77 0.40 -13.06
C ILE A 378 21.25 -0.83 -12.33
N LEU A 379 21.24 -1.96 -13.03
CA LEU A 379 20.97 -3.28 -12.47
C LEU A 379 22.30 -3.98 -12.21
N VAL A 380 22.51 -4.45 -10.99
CA VAL A 380 23.73 -5.16 -10.61
C VAL A 380 23.38 -6.52 -10.03
N ARG A 381 24.16 -7.54 -10.42
CA ARG A 381 24.09 -8.90 -9.89
C ARG A 381 25.47 -9.36 -9.43
N PHE A 382 25.53 -9.83 -8.21
CA PHE A 382 26.70 -10.49 -7.63
C PHE A 382 26.44 -11.98 -7.50
N GLU A 383 27.49 -12.77 -7.69
CA GLU A 383 27.47 -14.22 -7.47
C GLU A 383 28.62 -14.63 -6.56
N ARG A 384 28.34 -15.62 -5.72
CA ARG A 384 29.37 -16.27 -4.89
C ARG A 384 30.21 -17.20 -5.77
N ILE A 385 31.52 -17.18 -5.59
CA ILE A 385 32.52 -17.97 -6.34
C ILE A 385 32.65 -19.36 -5.74
#